data_AF-A0A3E1E8Y1-F1
#
_entry.id   AF-A0A3E1E8Y1-F1
#
_cell.length_a   1.000
_cell.length_b   1.000
_cell.length_c   1.000
_cell.angle_alpha   90.00
_cell.angle_beta   90.00
_cell.angle_gamma   90.00
#
_symmetry.space_group_name_H-M   'P 1'
#
loop_
_entity.id
_entity.type
_entity.pdbx_description
1 polymer ?
#
loop_
_entity_poly.entity_id
_entity_poly.type
_entity_poly.pdbx_seq_one_letter_code
_entity_poly.pdbx_strand_id
1 'polypeptide(L)' 'EVIEQLRREYQPEKVVMVGDGMSDLETKPVVDVFVGFGRYLARPKVKAEARFFVQALDQILKII' A
#
# COMPACT_ATOMS: atom_id res chain seq x y z
N GLU A 1 -7.67 -12.36 -1.37
CA GLU A 1 -8.94 -12.64 -2.07
C GLU A 1 -9.53 -11.40 -2.74
N VAL A 2 -9.91 -10.34 -2.01
CA VAL A 2 -10.54 -9.13 -2.59
C VAL A 2 -9.70 -8.49 -3.71
N ILE A 3 -8.41 -8.27 -3.50
CA ILE A 3 -7.53 -7.62 -4.49
C ILE A 3 -7.43 -8.45 -5.78
N GLU A 4 -7.35 -9.77 -5.67
CA GLU A 4 -7.28 -10.66 -6.82
C GLU A 4 -8.60 -10.68 -7.60
N GLN A 5 -9.74 -10.63 -6.90
CA GLN A 5 -11.06 -10.47 -7.53
C GLN A 5 -11.14 -9.15 -8.30
N LEU A 6 -10.75 -8.03 -7.67
CA LEU A 6 -10.72 -6.72 -8.32
C LEU A 6 -9.78 -6.68 -9.53
N ARG A 7 -8.62 -7.35 -9.47
CA ARG A 7 -7.73 -7.48 -10.64
C ARG A 7 -8.38 -8.20 -11.81
N ARG A 8 -9.15 -9.27 -11.54
CA ARG A 8 -9.86 -10.00 -12.59
C ARG A 8 -11.02 -9.21 -13.18
N GLU A 9 -11.75 -8.48 -12.34
CA GLU A 9 -12.93 -7.72 -12.75
C GLU A 9 -12.56 -6.46 -13.55
N TYR A 10 -11.60 -5.68 -13.04
CA TYR A 10 -11.30 -4.35 -13.60
C TYR A 10 -10.06 -4.33 -14.49
N GLN A 11 -9.24 -5.39 -14.47
CA GLN A 11 -7.99 -5.48 -15.24
C GLN A 11 -7.13 -4.20 -15.16
N PRO A 12 -6.90 -3.65 -13.95
CA PRO A 12 -6.18 -2.40 -13.81
C PRO A 12 -4.72 -2.56 -14.25
N GLU A 13 -4.18 -1.53 -14.89
CA GLU A 13 -2.76 -1.47 -15.25
C GLU A 13 -1.85 -1.49 -14.01
N LYS A 14 -2.31 -0.87 -12.91
CA LYS A 14 -1.56 -0.77 -11.65
C LYS A 14 -2.51 -0.81 -10.46
N VAL A 15 -2.15 -1.58 -9.44
CA VAL A 15 -2.81 -1.66 -8.14
C VAL A 15 -1.86 -1.15 -7.06
N VAL A 16 -2.31 -0.15 -6.32
CA VAL A 16 -1.57 0.45 -5.21
C VAL A 16 -2.33 0.22 -3.91
N MET A 17 -1.68 -0.39 -2.92
CA MET A 17 -2.21 -0.50 -1.56
C MET A 17 -1.59 0.60 -0.69
N VAL A 18 -2.44 1.29 0.08
CA VAL A 18 -2.02 2.30 1.06
C VAL A 18 -2.55 1.89 2.43
N GLY A 19 -1.68 1.72 3.42
CA GLY A 19 -2.11 1.27 4.75
C GLY A 19 -1.06 1.41 5.84
N ASP A 20 -1.49 1.44 7.09
CA ASP A 20 -0.64 1.54 8.29
C ASP A 20 -0.48 0.21 9.03
N GLY A 21 -1.25 -0.81 8.63
CA GLY A 21 -1.38 -2.08 9.32
C GLY A 21 -0.50 -3.21 8.77
N MET A 22 -0.40 -4.28 9.57
CA MET A 22 0.27 -5.51 9.16
C MET A 22 -0.51 -6.27 8.07
N SER A 23 -1.84 -6.31 8.17
CA SER A 23 -2.71 -6.88 7.14
C SER A 23 -2.53 -6.17 5.79
N ASP A 24 -2.31 -4.86 5.81
CA ASP A 24 -2.08 -4.10 4.58
C ASP A 24 -0.73 -4.46 3.97
N LEU A 25 0.29 -4.59 4.82
CA LEU A 25 1.63 -5.01 4.41
C LEU A 25 1.65 -6.41 3.79
N GLU A 26 0.81 -7.33 4.30
CA GLU A 26 0.66 -8.69 3.77
C GLU A 26 0.12 -8.72 2.33
N THR A 27 -0.47 -7.64 1.83
CA THR A 27 -0.93 -7.55 0.43
C THR A 27 0.21 -7.34 -0.58
N LYS A 28 1.44 -7.06 -0.12
CA LYS A 28 2.62 -6.84 -0.98
C LYS A 28 2.79 -7.85 -2.13
N PRO A 29 2.53 -9.16 -1.95
CA PRO A 29 2.68 -10.13 -3.05
C PRO A 29 1.64 -9.99 -4.16
N VAL A 30 0.50 -9.31 -3.92
CA VAL A 30 -0.64 -9.24 -4.85
C VAL A 30 -0.92 -7.82 -5.38
N VAL A 31 -0.14 -6.83 -4.97
CA VAL A 31 -0.20 -5.43 -5.45
C VAL A 31 1.09 -5.01 -6.10
N ASP A 32 1.04 -4.00 -6.98
CA ASP A 32 2.24 -3.53 -7.68
C ASP A 32 3.07 -2.60 -6.80
N VAL A 33 2.40 -1.81 -5.96
CA VAL A 33 3.04 -0.90 -5.00
C VAL A 33 2.30 -0.96 -3.66
N PHE A 34 3.07 -1.14 -2.59
CA PHE A 34 2.60 -0.92 -1.23
C PHE A 34 3.21 0.38 -0.65
N VAL A 35 2.34 1.28 -0.19
CA VAL A 35 2.69 2.54 0.47
C VAL A 35 2.28 2.46 1.94
N GLY A 36 3.25 2.48 2.83
CA GLY A 36 3.00 2.57 4.27
C GLY A 36 2.51 3.97 4.65
N PHE A 37 1.40 4.06 5.37
CA PHE A 37 0.85 5.32 5.87
C PHE A 37 1.12 5.45 7.37
N GLY A 38 1.85 6.49 7.78
CA GLY A 38 2.37 6.62 9.14
C GLY A 38 1.87 7.81 9.94
N ARG A 39 0.84 8.53 9.47
CA ARG A 39 0.41 9.80 10.09
C ARG A 39 0.01 9.67 11.56
N TYR A 40 -0.75 8.63 11.87
CA TYR A 40 -1.33 8.41 13.20
C TYR A 40 -0.53 7.42 14.03
N LEU A 41 -0.06 6.33 13.41
CA LEU A 41 0.75 5.32 14.06
C LEU A 41 1.83 4.80 13.10
N ALA A 42 3.09 5.13 13.39
CA ALA A 42 4.22 4.64 12.62
C ALA A 42 4.66 3.26 13.13
N ARG A 43 4.07 2.19 12.61
CA ARG A 43 4.47 0.81 12.96
C ARG A 43 5.87 0.50 12.40
N PRO A 44 6.85 0.08 13.23
CA PRO A 44 8.22 -0.14 12.77
C PRO A 44 8.34 -1.14 11.62
N LYS A 45 7.58 -2.24 11.66
CA LYS A 45 7.60 -3.27 10.62
C LYS A 45 7.06 -2.77 9.28
N VAL A 46 5.94 -2.02 9.29
CA VAL A 46 5.39 -1.39 8.08
C VAL A 46 6.38 -0.36 7.52
N LYS A 47 6.98 0.47 8.38
CA LYS A 47 8.00 1.44 7.94
C LYS A 47 9.24 0.79 7.33
N ALA A 48 9.68 -0.34 7.87
CA ALA A 48 10.85 -1.07 7.40
C ALA A 48 10.59 -1.83 6.09
N GLU A 49 9.38 -2.31 5.88
CA GLU A 49 9.06 -3.19 4.74
C GLU A 49 8.30 -2.50 3.61
N ALA A 50 7.76 -1.30 3.82
CA ALA A 50 7.10 -0.54 2.77
C ALA A 50 8.12 0.02 1.78
N ARG A 51 7.80 -0.04 0.48
CA ARG A 51 8.61 0.60 -0.56
C ARG A 51 8.63 2.11 -0.40
N PHE A 52 7.47 2.68 -0.08
CA PHE A 52 7.30 4.09 0.24
C PHE A 52 6.61 4.20 1.59
N PHE A 53 7.01 5.16 2.40
CA PHE A 53 6.37 5.45 3.68
C PHE A 53 6.06 6.93 3.76
N VAL A 54 4.78 7.27 3.89
CA VAL A 54 4.29 8.64 3.87
C VAL A 54 3.59 8.99 5.18
N GLN A 55 3.63 10.26 5.56
CA GLN A 55 2.90 10.78 6.72
C GLN A 55 1.72 11.68 6.33
N ALA A 56 1.56 11.95 5.04
CA ALA A 56 0.45 12.73 4.51
C ALA A 56 0.09 12.23 3.10
N LEU A 57 -1.20 12.30 2.75
CA LEU A 57 -1.71 11.73 1.49
C LEU A 57 -1.23 12.51 0.26
N ASP A 58 -0.93 13.80 0.39
CA ASP A 58 -0.36 14.64 -0.66
C ASP A 58 1.04 14.16 -1.09
N GLN A 59 1.79 13.49 -0.22
CA GLN A 59 3.08 12.88 -0.55
C GLN A 59 2.92 11.73 -1.56
N ILE A 60 1.74 11.11 -1.63
CA ILE A 60 1.43 10.03 -2.56
C ILE A 60 1.46 10.53 -4.01
N LEU A 61 1.03 11.77 -4.26
CA LEU A 61 1.02 12.39 -5.59
C LEU A 61 2.43 12.56 -6.19
N LYS A 62 3.48 12.39 -5.39
CA LYS A 62 4.88 12.51 -5.83
C LYS A 62 5.53 11.15 -6.14
N ILE A 63 4.85 10.04 -5.86
CA ILE A 63 5.42 8.68 -5.95
C ILE A 63 4.64 7.73 -6.86
N ILE A 64 3.41 8.07 -7.27
CA ILE A 64 2.58 7.30 -8.21
C ILE A 64 2.48 8.06 -9.53
#